data_AF-A0AB36WWZ4-F1
#
_entry.id   AF-A0AB36WWZ4-F1
#
_cell.length_a   1.000
_cell.length_b   1.000
_cell.length_c   1.000
_cell.angle_alpha   90.00
_cell.angle_beta   90.00
_cell.angle_gamma   90.00
#
_symmetry.space_group_name_H-M   'P 1'
#
loop_
_entity.id
_entity.type
_entity.pdbx_description
1 polymer ?
#
loop_
_entity_poly.entity_id
_entity_poly.type
_entity_poly.pdbx_seq_one_letter_code
_entity_poly.pdbx_strand_id
1 'polypeptide(L)'
;CCNPSEQSAATNQMLDRFEEAVFDMFKQEWQRQSAVAMPNRIAIVDNDPESQFMFLEFELACQLLQARGIDTVILDPSELEYIDGTLTAHGQKIDMIYNRLVDFAFEDPDHAVLKSAYLEGAVVVTPNPHVHAMLANKQNLTLLSDSQILRSWGLDEAAVECLERSVPRTKIVSRDDAAELWLTRRQLFFKPVAGHGSKGVYRGSKLTRRVFENILDESYIAQTFIPATERSLKIDDVVTTRKVDIRLYTYGGKLLLPAARVYQGQVTNFRTSGGGFAPVFQV
;
A
#
# COMPACT_ATOMS: atom_id res chain seq x y z
N CYS A 1 -31.30 -8.53 -18.50
CA CYS A 1 -30.25 -8.25 -19.49
C CYS A 1 -29.46 -7.04 -19.02
N CYS A 2 -28.27 -7.22 -18.47
CA CYS A 2 -27.36 -6.11 -18.26
C CYS A 2 -26.63 -5.90 -19.59
N ASN A 3 -26.86 -4.77 -20.25
CA ASN A 3 -25.98 -4.35 -21.34
C ASN A 3 -24.55 -4.28 -20.77
N PRO A 4 -23.51 -4.73 -21.51
CA PRO A 4 -22.13 -4.45 -21.11
C PRO A 4 -22.05 -2.94 -20.92
N SER A 5 -21.61 -2.50 -19.74
CA SER A 5 -21.49 -1.07 -19.44
C SER A 5 -20.57 -0.46 -20.49
N GLU A 6 -21.15 0.26 -21.45
CA GLU A 6 -20.38 1.18 -22.29
C GLU A 6 -19.56 2.04 -21.34
N GLN A 7 -18.25 2.10 -21.55
CA GLN A 7 -17.39 3.01 -20.80
C GLN A 7 -17.97 4.40 -20.98
N SER A 8 -18.62 4.91 -19.93
CA SER A 8 -19.32 6.18 -20.01
C SER A 8 -18.29 7.29 -20.22
N ALA A 9 -18.69 8.40 -20.86
CA ALA A 9 -17.83 9.58 -20.97
C ALA A 9 -17.26 10.03 -19.62
N ALA A 10 -18.01 9.80 -18.52
CA ALA A 10 -17.56 10.07 -17.16
C ALA A 10 -16.45 9.12 -16.68
N THR A 11 -16.47 7.85 -17.10
CA THR A 11 -15.40 6.88 -16.81
C THR A 11 -14.09 7.30 -17.49
N ASN A 12 -14.15 7.68 -18.77
CA ASN A 12 -12.96 8.14 -19.52
C ASN A 12 -12.42 9.45 -18.93
N GLN A 13 -13.28 10.40 -18.59
CA GLN A 13 -12.86 11.63 -17.90
C GLN A 13 -12.19 11.39 -16.54
N MET A 14 -12.63 10.37 -15.79
CA MET A 14 -12.01 10.00 -14.52
C MET A 14 -10.62 9.38 -14.73
N LEU A 15 -10.45 8.57 -15.78
CA LEU A 15 -9.17 7.95 -16.13
C LEU A 15 -8.16 8.99 -16.63
N ASP A 16 -8.56 9.90 -17.52
CA ASP A 16 -7.68 10.98 -18.02
C ASP A 16 -7.21 11.88 -16.87
N ARG A 17 -8.13 12.22 -15.96
CA ARG A 17 -7.79 12.96 -14.73
C ARG A 17 -6.89 12.18 -13.79
N PHE A 18 -6.98 10.85 -13.78
CA PHE A 18 -6.14 10.02 -12.94
C PHE A 18 -4.68 10.05 -13.42
N GLU A 19 -4.42 9.90 -14.71
CA GLU A 19 -3.05 9.97 -15.25
C GLU A 19 -2.41 11.33 -14.99
N GLU A 20 -3.16 12.42 -15.22
CA GLU A 20 -2.71 13.77 -14.91
C GLU A 20 -2.41 13.94 -13.40
N ALA A 21 -3.30 13.45 -12.54
CA ALA A 21 -3.11 13.57 -11.10
C ALA A 21 -1.94 12.70 -10.57
N VAL A 22 -1.67 11.55 -11.17
CA VAL A 22 -0.49 10.72 -10.87
C VAL A 22 0.79 11.44 -11.30
N PHE A 23 0.83 12.02 -12.50
CA PHE A 23 1.97 12.82 -12.93
C PHE A 23 2.20 14.02 -11.99
N ASP A 24 1.14 14.74 -11.64
CA ASP A 24 1.20 15.87 -10.73
C ASP A 24 1.66 15.47 -9.32
N MET A 25 1.34 14.25 -8.88
CA MET A 25 1.88 13.69 -7.64
C MET A 25 3.40 13.58 -7.70
N PHE A 26 3.98 12.95 -8.74
CA PHE A 26 5.45 12.84 -8.88
C PHE A 26 6.12 14.21 -8.93
N LYS A 27 5.53 15.15 -9.67
CA LYS A 27 5.99 16.54 -9.74
C LYS A 27 5.96 17.22 -8.37
N GLN A 28 4.89 17.06 -7.59
CA GLN A 28 4.78 17.64 -6.25
C GLN A 28 5.80 17.03 -5.27
N GLU A 29 6.03 15.72 -5.30
CA GLU A 29 7.04 15.05 -4.49
C GLU A 29 8.45 15.58 -4.78
N TRP A 30 8.77 15.79 -6.06
CA TRP A 30 10.02 16.39 -6.50
C TRP A 30 10.16 17.85 -6.04
N GLN A 31 9.16 18.69 -6.30
CA GLN A 31 9.19 20.12 -6.00
C GLN A 31 9.24 20.46 -4.51
N ARG A 32 8.84 19.52 -3.64
CA ARG A 32 9.01 19.67 -2.18
C ARG A 32 10.47 19.57 -1.73
N GLN A 33 11.35 19.02 -2.56
CA GLN A 33 12.73 18.67 -2.21
C GLN A 33 13.76 19.24 -3.18
N SER A 34 13.31 19.86 -4.28
CA SER A 34 14.17 20.41 -5.32
C SER A 34 13.67 21.76 -5.82
N ALA A 35 14.61 22.65 -6.12
CA ALA A 35 14.32 23.94 -6.78
C ALA A 35 14.18 23.82 -8.31
N VAL A 36 14.57 22.69 -8.89
CA VAL A 36 14.41 22.41 -10.33
C VAL A 36 12.94 22.03 -10.60
N ALA A 37 12.39 22.46 -11.72
CA ALA A 37 10.95 22.29 -12.00
C ALA A 37 10.49 20.83 -12.10
N MET A 38 11.32 19.94 -12.66
CA MET A 38 11.05 18.52 -12.91
C MET A 38 12.34 17.68 -12.76
N PRO A 39 12.25 16.39 -12.37
CA PRO A 39 13.39 15.48 -12.48
C PRO A 39 13.70 15.20 -13.95
N ASN A 40 14.97 15.00 -14.29
CA ASN A 40 15.36 14.54 -15.62
C ASN A 40 15.18 13.02 -15.73
N ARG A 41 15.50 12.29 -14.64
CA ARG A 41 15.45 10.84 -14.63
C ARG A 41 14.79 10.26 -13.38
N ILE A 42 13.79 9.39 -13.58
CA ILE A 42 13.13 8.60 -12.54
C ILE A 42 13.50 7.12 -12.69
N ALA A 43 13.87 6.46 -11.59
CA ALA A 43 13.99 5.01 -11.55
C ALA A 43 12.86 4.39 -10.73
N ILE A 44 12.13 3.45 -11.33
CA ILE A 44 11.19 2.57 -10.64
C ILE A 44 11.98 1.39 -10.10
N VAL A 45 12.02 1.22 -8.78
CA VAL A 45 12.93 0.25 -8.14
C VAL A 45 12.18 -0.79 -7.34
N ASP A 46 12.34 -2.07 -7.70
CA ASP A 46 11.91 -3.25 -6.94
C ASP A 46 12.95 -4.37 -7.07
N ASN A 47 12.93 -5.35 -6.18
CA ASN A 47 13.83 -6.50 -6.28
C ASN A 47 13.40 -7.41 -7.43
N ASP A 48 14.33 -7.80 -8.30
CA ASP A 48 14.09 -8.64 -9.49
C ASP A 48 12.79 -8.22 -10.23
N PRO A 49 12.73 -6.99 -10.78
CA PRO A 49 11.48 -6.39 -11.22
C PRO A 49 10.68 -7.26 -12.19
N GLU A 50 11.34 -7.92 -13.14
CA GLU A 50 10.70 -8.74 -14.18
C GLU A 50 9.98 -9.98 -13.60
N SER A 51 10.40 -10.47 -12.43
CA SER A 51 9.71 -11.59 -11.76
C SER A 51 8.52 -11.15 -10.91
N GLN A 52 8.33 -9.84 -10.71
CA GLN A 52 7.24 -9.32 -9.91
C GLN A 52 5.89 -9.53 -10.58
N PHE A 53 4.91 -9.99 -9.81
CA PHE A 53 3.54 -10.19 -10.29
C PHE A 53 2.92 -8.91 -10.89
N MET A 54 3.37 -7.74 -10.43
CA MET A 54 2.89 -6.43 -10.87
C MET A 54 3.86 -5.74 -11.85
N PHE A 55 4.79 -6.45 -12.50
CA PHE A 55 5.75 -5.84 -13.43
C PHE A 55 5.07 -5.00 -14.54
N LEU A 56 3.92 -5.46 -15.05
CA LEU A 56 3.12 -4.69 -16.02
C LEU A 56 2.70 -3.30 -15.49
N GLU A 57 2.48 -3.14 -14.17
CA GLU A 57 2.22 -1.82 -13.59
C GLU A 57 3.45 -0.92 -13.66
N PHE A 58 4.65 -1.48 -13.52
CA PHE A 58 5.90 -0.72 -13.62
C PHE A 58 6.10 -0.22 -15.05
N GLU A 59 5.83 -1.07 -16.04
CA GLU A 59 5.86 -0.68 -17.46
C GLU A 59 4.84 0.43 -17.78
N LEU A 60 3.61 0.32 -17.26
CA LEU A 60 2.58 1.35 -17.44
C LEU A 60 3.00 2.70 -16.82
N ALA A 61 3.53 2.68 -15.60
CA ALA A 61 4.04 3.89 -14.94
C ALA A 61 5.23 4.49 -15.69
N CYS A 62 6.13 3.65 -16.19
CA CYS A 62 7.27 4.04 -17.01
C CYS A 62 6.82 4.75 -18.29
N GLN A 63 5.90 4.15 -19.04
CA GLN A 63 5.34 4.73 -20.25
C GLN A 63 4.63 6.06 -19.99
N LEU A 64 3.85 6.16 -18.90
CA LEU A 64 3.18 7.39 -18.51
C LEU A 64 4.17 8.53 -18.25
N LEU A 65 5.25 8.27 -17.53
CA LEU A 65 6.26 9.29 -17.20
C LEU A 65 7.11 9.67 -18.43
N GLN A 66 7.49 8.69 -19.25
CA GLN A 66 8.19 8.92 -20.52
C GLN A 66 7.36 9.75 -21.50
N ALA A 67 6.05 9.50 -21.60
CA ALA A 67 5.13 10.29 -22.43
C ALA A 67 5.06 11.77 -22.00
N ARG A 68 5.49 12.09 -20.77
CA ARG A 68 5.59 13.45 -20.23
C ARG A 68 7.01 14.02 -20.28
N GLY A 69 7.92 13.35 -20.98
CA GLY A 69 9.30 13.81 -21.23
C GLY A 69 10.29 13.55 -20.11
N ILE A 70 9.97 12.67 -19.15
CA ILE A 70 10.91 12.26 -18.09
C ILE A 70 11.57 10.94 -18.50
N ASP A 71 12.90 10.89 -18.53
CA ASP A 71 13.60 9.62 -18.73
C ASP A 71 13.27 8.69 -17.56
N THR A 72 12.67 7.54 -17.85
CA THR A 72 12.19 6.63 -16.80
C THR A 72 12.68 5.22 -17.09
N VAL A 73 13.25 4.58 -16.07
CA VAL A 73 13.80 3.23 -16.14
C VAL A 73 13.25 2.37 -15.00
N ILE A 74 13.22 1.05 -15.20
CA ILE A 74 12.91 0.06 -14.17
C ILE A 74 14.22 -0.62 -13.82
N LEU A 75 14.58 -0.68 -12.52
CA LEU A 75 15.87 -1.17 -12.06
C LEU A 75 15.70 -2.08 -10.83
N ASP A 76 16.59 -3.06 -10.74
CA ASP A 76 16.90 -3.74 -9.48
C ASP A 76 17.79 -2.84 -8.60
N PRO A 77 17.67 -2.87 -7.25
CA PRO A 77 18.54 -2.07 -6.37
C PRO A 77 20.03 -2.33 -6.57
N SER A 78 20.42 -3.55 -6.97
CA SER A 78 21.83 -3.90 -7.21
C SER A 78 22.47 -3.18 -8.41
N GLU A 79 21.65 -2.58 -9.27
CA GLU A 79 22.11 -1.77 -10.40
C GLU A 79 22.43 -0.32 -9.99
N LEU A 80 22.10 0.06 -8.76
CA LEU A 80 22.34 1.41 -8.24
C LEU A 80 23.77 1.53 -7.71
N GLU A 81 24.40 2.64 -8.05
CA GLU A 81 25.70 3.06 -7.53
C GLU A 81 25.55 4.42 -6.85
N TYR A 82 26.23 4.62 -5.73
CA TYR A 82 26.28 5.91 -5.05
C TYR A 82 27.72 6.40 -5.01
N ILE A 83 28.05 7.33 -5.92
CA ILE A 83 29.41 7.80 -6.18
C ILE A 83 29.44 9.32 -6.03
N ASP A 84 30.38 9.83 -5.24
CA ASP A 84 30.61 11.26 -5.03
C ASP A 84 29.34 12.08 -4.73
N GLY A 85 28.47 11.53 -3.86
CA GLY A 85 27.22 12.19 -3.46
C GLY A 85 26.10 12.15 -4.50
N THR A 86 26.24 11.34 -5.55
CA THR A 86 25.24 11.21 -6.62
C THR A 86 24.80 9.76 -6.77
N LEU A 87 23.48 9.52 -6.77
CA LEU A 87 22.93 8.21 -7.12
C LEU A 87 22.92 8.06 -8.65
N THR A 88 23.49 6.98 -9.16
CA THR A 88 23.59 6.68 -10.58
C THR A 88 23.18 5.24 -10.87
N ALA A 89 22.76 4.99 -12.11
CA ALA A 89 22.61 3.65 -12.66
C ALA A 89 23.07 3.67 -14.12
N HIS A 90 23.91 2.71 -14.50
CA HIS A 90 24.48 2.61 -15.85
C HIS A 90 25.16 3.92 -16.31
N GLY A 91 25.90 4.57 -15.39
CA GLY A 91 26.64 5.82 -15.64
C GLY A 91 25.77 7.09 -15.76
N GLN A 92 24.47 7.00 -15.49
CA GLN A 92 23.54 8.13 -15.58
C GLN A 92 22.92 8.44 -14.22
N LYS A 93 22.85 9.73 -13.87
CA LYS A 93 22.26 10.21 -12.63
C LYS A 93 20.79 9.84 -12.52
N ILE A 94 20.38 9.39 -11.34
CA ILE A 94 18.98 9.23 -10.95
C ILE A 94 18.59 10.41 -10.07
N ASP A 95 17.60 11.19 -10.51
CA ASP A 95 17.10 12.32 -9.72
C ASP A 95 16.06 11.88 -8.68
N MET A 96 15.25 10.89 -9.03
CA MET A 96 14.13 10.44 -8.20
C MET A 96 13.89 8.93 -8.32
N ILE A 97 13.52 8.32 -7.20
CA ILE A 97 13.20 6.90 -7.08
C ILE A 97 11.69 6.77 -6.84
N TYR A 98 11.00 6.10 -7.76
CA TYR A 98 9.68 5.55 -7.50
C TYR A 98 9.86 4.18 -6.81
N ASN A 99 9.80 4.20 -5.49
CA ASN A 99 10.11 3.05 -4.64
C ASN A 99 8.98 2.02 -4.67
N ARG A 100 9.28 0.81 -5.15
CA ARG A 100 8.37 -0.34 -5.18
C ARG A 100 8.79 -1.46 -4.22
N LEU A 101 9.95 -1.29 -3.56
CA LEU A 101 10.45 -2.21 -2.55
C LEU A 101 9.47 -2.38 -1.40
N VAL A 102 9.41 -3.61 -0.91
CA VAL A 102 8.64 -3.98 0.28
C VAL A 102 9.45 -3.91 1.57
N ASP A 103 10.75 -3.64 1.46
CA ASP A 103 11.61 -3.20 2.54
C ASP A 103 11.51 -1.69 2.69
N PHE A 104 10.47 -1.27 3.39
CA PHE A 104 10.07 0.14 3.46
C PHE A 104 11.05 1.06 4.20
N ALA A 105 11.98 0.50 4.97
CA ALA A 105 12.97 1.25 5.74
C ALA A 105 14.40 1.08 5.20
N PHE A 106 14.56 0.36 4.09
CA PHE A 106 15.86 0.00 3.52
C PHE A 106 16.76 -0.67 4.58
N GLU A 107 16.21 -1.66 5.28
CA GLU A 107 16.91 -2.46 6.29
C GLU A 107 17.69 -3.62 5.68
N ASP A 108 17.29 -4.10 4.50
CA ASP A 108 18.01 -5.11 3.76
C ASP A 108 19.38 -4.56 3.31
N PRO A 109 20.48 -5.29 3.56
CA PRO A 109 21.82 -4.90 3.11
C PRO A 109 21.90 -4.60 1.61
N ASP A 110 21.11 -5.29 0.78
CA ASP A 110 21.09 -5.07 -0.67
C ASP A 110 20.55 -3.67 -1.04
N HIS A 111 19.84 -3.01 -0.13
CA HIS A 111 19.33 -1.64 -0.31
C HIS A 111 20.22 -0.57 0.33
N ALA A 112 21.41 -0.92 0.85
CA ALA A 112 22.28 0.01 1.58
C ALA A 112 22.71 1.23 0.75
N VAL A 113 22.90 1.05 -0.57
CA VAL A 113 23.23 2.14 -1.51
C VAL A 113 22.08 3.16 -1.56
N LEU A 114 20.86 2.69 -1.82
CA LEU A 114 19.66 3.54 -1.86
C LEU A 114 19.40 4.21 -0.49
N LYS A 115 19.61 3.48 0.61
CA LYS A 115 19.50 4.02 1.96
C LYS A 115 20.43 5.20 2.18
N SER A 116 21.70 5.05 1.80
CA SER A 116 22.72 6.09 1.98
C SER A 116 22.38 7.34 1.17
N ALA A 117 22.02 7.17 -0.10
CA ALA A 117 21.60 8.28 -0.96
C ALA A 117 20.35 9.00 -0.42
N TYR A 118 19.37 8.27 0.12
CA TYR A 118 18.18 8.85 0.76
C TYR A 118 18.54 9.64 2.03
N LEU A 119 19.36 9.06 2.93
CA LEU A 119 19.73 9.70 4.20
C LEU A 119 20.57 10.96 3.99
N GLU A 120 21.39 11.00 2.94
CA GLU A 120 22.19 12.17 2.58
C GLU A 120 21.42 13.20 1.73
N GLY A 121 20.17 12.90 1.35
CA GLY A 121 19.33 13.79 0.54
C GLY A 121 19.79 13.92 -0.92
N ALA A 122 20.58 12.95 -1.42
CA ALA A 122 21.12 12.95 -2.78
C ALA A 122 20.10 12.55 -3.85
N VAL A 123 18.99 11.93 -3.44
CA VAL A 123 17.91 11.49 -4.33
C VAL A 123 16.55 11.71 -3.68
N VAL A 124 15.54 12.08 -4.47
CA VAL A 124 14.15 12.11 -3.99
C VAL A 124 13.58 10.70 -4.02
N VAL A 125 13.05 10.21 -2.91
CA VAL A 125 12.39 8.89 -2.85
C VAL A 125 10.90 9.07 -2.60
N THR A 126 10.06 8.41 -3.40
CA THR A 126 8.61 8.35 -3.13
C THR A 126 8.02 6.97 -3.47
N PRO A 127 7.15 6.40 -2.62
CA PRO A 127 7.04 6.74 -1.20
C PRO A 127 8.37 6.50 -0.47
N ASN A 128 8.71 7.39 0.45
CA ASN A 128 9.92 7.26 1.28
C ASN A 128 9.63 6.55 2.62
N PRO A 129 10.70 6.09 3.33
CA PRO A 129 10.57 5.47 4.65
C PRO A 129 9.76 6.27 5.68
N HIS A 130 9.87 7.61 5.66
CA HIS A 130 9.13 8.46 6.58
C HIS A 130 7.61 8.41 6.34
N VAL A 131 7.18 8.53 5.08
CA VAL A 131 5.77 8.40 4.69
C VAL A 131 5.22 7.02 5.07
N HIS A 132 5.99 5.95 4.85
CA HIS A 132 5.58 4.62 5.28
C HIS A 132 5.40 4.55 6.81
N ALA A 133 6.37 5.04 7.59
CA ALA A 133 6.29 5.05 9.05
C ALA A 133 5.06 5.81 9.56
N MET A 134 4.71 6.94 8.93
CA MET A 134 3.55 7.74 9.33
C MET A 134 2.20 7.17 8.89
N LEU A 135 2.09 6.64 7.68
CA LEU A 135 0.78 6.32 7.09
C LEU A 135 0.48 4.83 6.97
N ALA A 136 1.51 3.99 6.83
CA ALA A 136 1.35 2.58 6.49
C ALA A 136 1.74 1.60 7.62
N ASN A 137 2.51 2.05 8.61
CA ASN A 137 2.84 1.22 9.77
C ASN A 137 1.55 0.83 10.52
N LYS A 138 1.32 -0.48 10.64
CA LYS A 138 0.11 -1.04 11.28
C LYS A 138 0.00 -0.70 12.76
N GLN A 139 1.11 -0.38 13.44
CA GLN A 139 1.07 0.11 14.82
C GLN A 139 0.25 1.39 14.93
N ASN A 140 0.21 2.23 13.89
CA ASN A 140 -0.58 3.46 13.92
C ASN A 140 -2.08 3.18 14.09
N LEU A 141 -2.56 1.97 13.76
CA LEU A 141 -3.94 1.56 13.99
C LEU A 141 -4.28 1.44 15.48
N THR A 142 -3.30 1.22 16.37
CA THR A 142 -3.58 1.23 17.82
C THR A 142 -3.95 2.64 18.27
N LEU A 143 -3.20 3.65 17.79
CA LEU A 143 -3.43 5.05 18.07
C LEU A 143 -4.72 5.55 17.42
N LEU A 144 -4.92 5.25 16.13
CA LEU A 144 -6.08 5.69 15.35
C LEU A 144 -7.39 5.03 15.79
N SER A 145 -7.32 3.93 16.55
CA SER A 145 -8.49 3.28 17.12
C SER A 145 -8.71 3.62 18.60
N ASP A 146 -7.92 4.52 19.20
CA ASP A 146 -8.05 4.94 20.60
C ASP A 146 -8.61 6.37 20.71
N SER A 147 -9.90 6.48 21.01
CA SER A 147 -10.56 7.77 21.10
C SER A 147 -10.12 8.65 22.26
N GLN A 148 -9.48 8.12 23.31
CA GLN A 148 -8.89 8.95 24.35
C GLN A 148 -7.62 9.63 23.82
N ILE A 149 -6.77 8.87 23.12
CA ILE A 149 -5.58 9.41 22.45
C ILE A 149 -6.00 10.48 21.41
N LEU A 150 -6.96 10.17 20.55
CA LEU A 150 -7.43 11.11 19.52
C LEU A 150 -7.93 12.43 20.14
N ARG A 151 -8.72 12.38 21.21
CA ARG A 151 -9.15 13.59 21.94
C ARG A 151 -7.98 14.34 22.55
N SER A 152 -6.99 13.62 23.11
CA SER A 152 -5.80 14.25 23.69
C SER A 152 -4.94 14.99 22.66
N TRP A 153 -4.99 14.58 21.39
CA TRP A 153 -4.37 15.29 20.26
C TRP A 153 -5.18 16.50 19.77
N GLY A 154 -6.36 16.74 20.33
CA GLY A 154 -7.22 17.88 20.01
C GLY A 154 -8.16 17.65 18.82
N LEU A 155 -8.45 16.40 18.45
CA LEU A 155 -9.49 16.13 17.46
C LEU A 155 -10.88 16.44 18.05
N ASP A 156 -11.76 16.99 17.22
CA ASP A 156 -13.17 17.19 17.59
C ASP A 156 -13.93 15.87 17.64
N GLU A 157 -15.10 15.88 18.29
CA GLU A 157 -15.91 14.65 18.47
C GLU A 157 -16.40 14.06 17.13
N ALA A 158 -16.63 14.88 16.11
CA ALA A 158 -17.07 14.38 14.81
C ALA A 158 -15.97 13.57 14.11
N ALA A 159 -14.72 14.04 14.18
CA ALA A 159 -13.56 13.32 13.68
C ALA A 159 -13.28 12.05 14.50
N VAL A 160 -13.41 12.12 15.83
CA VAL A 160 -13.26 10.96 16.72
C VAL A 160 -14.30 9.89 16.41
N GLU A 161 -15.58 10.26 16.28
CA GLU A 161 -16.66 9.32 15.94
C GLU A 161 -16.44 8.68 14.56
N CYS A 162 -16.00 9.47 13.58
CA CYS A 162 -15.67 8.99 12.24
C CYS A 162 -14.58 7.91 12.28
N LEU A 163 -13.49 8.16 13.03
CA LEU A 163 -12.39 7.21 13.18
C LEU A 163 -12.80 5.97 13.99
N GLU A 164 -13.54 6.11 15.07
CA GLU A 164 -14.03 4.95 15.85
C GLU A 164 -14.91 4.01 15.02
N ARG A 165 -15.72 4.57 14.11
CA ARG A 165 -16.57 3.78 13.20
C ARG A 165 -15.78 3.13 12.06
N SER A 166 -14.68 3.74 11.65
CA SER A 166 -13.94 3.35 10.43
C SER A 166 -12.71 2.49 10.71
N VAL A 167 -12.09 2.64 11.89
CA VAL A 167 -10.87 1.95 12.29
C VAL A 167 -11.21 0.92 13.39
N PRO A 168 -11.13 -0.39 13.09
CA PRO A 168 -11.43 -1.41 14.09
C PRO A 168 -10.44 -1.32 15.27
N ARG A 169 -10.93 -1.58 16.49
CA ARG A 169 -10.11 -1.57 17.70
C ARG A 169 -8.89 -2.46 17.54
N THR A 170 -7.72 -1.90 17.83
CA THR A 170 -6.43 -2.53 17.60
C THR A 170 -5.55 -2.37 18.82
N LYS A 171 -4.87 -3.44 19.23
CA LYS A 171 -3.86 -3.40 20.28
C LYS A 171 -2.57 -4.11 19.86
N ILE A 172 -1.45 -3.73 20.47
CA ILE A 172 -0.20 -4.49 20.35
C ILE A 172 -0.40 -5.83 21.06
N VAL A 173 0.08 -6.91 20.46
CA VAL A 173 0.12 -8.21 21.12
C VAL A 173 1.21 -8.18 22.19
N SER A 174 0.85 -8.50 23.43
CA SER A 174 1.78 -8.69 24.54
C SER A 174 1.56 -10.07 25.16
N ARG A 175 2.64 -10.66 25.68
CA ARG A 175 2.59 -11.91 26.45
C ARG A 175 1.77 -11.76 27.74
N ASP A 176 1.71 -10.56 28.32
CA ASP A 176 0.91 -10.27 29.50
C ASP A 176 -0.60 -10.46 29.24
N ASP A 177 -1.03 -10.21 28.01
CA ASP A 177 -2.43 -10.33 27.56
C ASP A 177 -2.76 -11.72 26.98
N ALA A 178 -1.80 -12.67 26.99
CA ALA A 178 -1.90 -13.91 26.23
C ALA A 178 -3.16 -14.73 26.55
N ALA A 179 -3.54 -14.80 27.82
CA ALA A 179 -4.73 -15.53 28.26
C ALA A 179 -6.01 -14.93 27.69
N GLU A 180 -6.17 -13.61 27.77
CA GLU A 180 -7.33 -12.88 27.24
C GLU A 180 -7.38 -12.95 25.70
N LEU A 181 -6.24 -12.70 25.04
CA LEU A 181 -6.11 -12.78 23.59
C LEU A 181 -6.50 -14.16 23.07
N TRP A 182 -6.09 -15.23 23.75
CA TRP A 182 -6.48 -16.58 23.36
C TRP A 182 -7.97 -16.85 23.55
N LEU A 183 -8.54 -16.40 24.68
CA LEU A 183 -9.96 -16.57 24.99
C LEU A 183 -10.84 -15.86 23.95
N THR A 184 -10.48 -14.63 23.57
CA THR A 184 -11.25 -13.78 22.65
C THR A 184 -10.84 -13.92 21.19
N ARG A 185 -9.79 -14.69 20.87
CA ARG A 185 -9.17 -14.80 19.52
C ARG A 185 -10.14 -14.94 18.35
N ARG A 186 -11.30 -15.59 18.54
CA ARG A 186 -12.28 -15.78 17.46
C ARG A 186 -12.82 -14.47 16.91
N GLN A 187 -12.80 -13.41 17.72
CA GLN A 187 -13.21 -12.04 17.39
C GLN A 187 -12.04 -11.17 16.90
N LEU A 188 -10.85 -11.75 16.75
CA LEU A 188 -9.62 -11.03 16.45
C LEU A 188 -9.00 -11.49 15.12
N PHE A 189 -8.22 -10.59 14.54
CA PHE A 189 -7.37 -10.82 13.39
C PHE A 189 -5.97 -10.32 13.72
N PHE A 190 -4.98 -11.20 13.59
CA PHE A 190 -3.60 -10.98 13.98
C PHE A 190 -2.78 -10.61 12.74
N LYS A 191 -2.00 -9.54 12.82
CA LYS A 191 -1.19 -9.03 11.71
C LYS A 191 0.22 -8.71 12.22
N PRO A 192 1.29 -9.14 11.53
CA PRO A 192 2.63 -8.71 11.89
C PRO A 192 2.78 -7.22 11.62
N VAL A 193 3.51 -6.53 12.50
CA VAL A 193 3.79 -5.09 12.40
C VAL A 193 4.49 -4.81 11.06
N ALA A 194 5.67 -5.40 10.87
CA ALA A 194 6.40 -5.39 9.60
C ALA A 194 5.92 -6.57 8.74
N GLY A 195 5.33 -6.28 7.59
CA GLY A 195 4.87 -7.32 6.68
C GLY A 195 4.00 -6.79 5.55
N HIS A 196 4.17 -7.36 4.37
CA HIS A 196 3.48 -7.00 3.13
C HIS A 196 2.75 -8.22 2.55
N GLY A 197 1.85 -8.00 1.58
CA GLY A 197 1.24 -9.09 0.80
C GLY A 197 0.40 -10.10 1.60
N SER A 198 -0.11 -9.73 2.78
CA SER A 198 -0.84 -10.63 3.70
C SER A 198 -0.02 -11.83 4.22
N LYS A 199 1.32 -11.77 4.15
CA LYS A 199 2.19 -12.78 4.77
C LYS A 199 2.06 -12.71 6.30
N GLY A 200 1.97 -13.86 6.97
CA GLY A 200 1.90 -13.95 8.43
C GLY A 200 0.59 -13.45 9.06
N VAL A 201 -0.49 -13.21 8.30
CA VAL A 201 -1.76 -12.76 8.89
C VAL A 201 -2.68 -13.92 9.26
N TYR A 202 -3.33 -13.83 10.42
CA TYR A 202 -4.16 -14.93 10.93
C TYR A 202 -5.54 -14.46 11.41
N ARG A 203 -6.59 -15.09 10.88
CA ARG A 203 -7.92 -15.03 11.50
C ARG A 203 -7.88 -15.84 12.79
N GLY A 204 -8.18 -15.21 13.93
CA GLY A 204 -8.01 -15.89 15.22
C GLY A 204 -8.94 -17.10 15.41
N SER A 205 -10.06 -17.18 14.69
CA SER A 205 -10.90 -18.39 14.66
C SER A 205 -10.23 -19.62 14.04
N LYS A 206 -9.14 -19.43 13.27
CA LYS A 206 -8.34 -20.48 12.64
C LYS A 206 -6.95 -20.66 13.27
N LEU A 207 -6.67 -19.97 14.37
CA LEU A 207 -5.39 -20.07 15.06
C LEU A 207 -5.26 -21.39 15.83
N THR A 208 -4.10 -22.01 15.68
CA THR A 208 -3.64 -23.11 16.54
C THR A 208 -2.86 -22.53 17.72
N ARG A 209 -2.72 -23.31 18.80
CA ARG A 209 -1.90 -22.91 19.97
C ARG A 209 -0.45 -22.62 19.58
N ARG A 210 0.15 -23.49 18.77
CA ARG A 210 1.54 -23.33 18.31
C ARG A 210 1.74 -22.00 17.55
N VAL A 211 0.86 -21.69 16.61
CA VAL A 211 0.97 -20.41 15.86
C VAL A 211 0.76 -19.22 16.78
N PHE A 212 -0.14 -19.33 17.77
CA PHE A 212 -0.34 -18.27 18.74
C PHE A 212 0.89 -18.02 19.62
N GLU A 213 1.61 -19.06 20.07
CA GLU A 213 2.88 -18.85 20.80
C GLU A 213 3.90 -18.09 19.94
N ASN A 214 4.05 -18.45 18.66
CA ASN A 214 4.93 -17.69 17.76
C ASN A 214 4.50 -16.22 17.63
N ILE A 215 3.19 -15.94 17.56
CA ILE A 215 2.66 -14.58 17.53
C ILE A 215 3.01 -13.79 18.81
N LEU A 216 3.11 -14.46 19.96
CA LEU A 216 3.51 -13.82 21.22
C LEU A 216 5.01 -13.50 21.29
N ASP A 217 5.83 -14.18 20.49
CA ASP A 217 7.29 -13.98 20.42
C ASP A 217 7.71 -12.99 19.32
N GLU A 218 6.78 -12.60 18.45
CA GLU A 218 7.02 -11.67 17.35
C GLU A 218 6.22 -10.37 17.51
N SER A 219 6.60 -9.33 16.75
CA SER A 219 5.87 -8.05 16.74
C SER A 219 4.56 -8.14 15.97
N TYR A 220 3.45 -8.35 16.67
CA TYR A 220 2.11 -8.40 16.11
C TYR A 220 1.17 -7.33 16.68
N ILE A 221 0.16 -6.97 15.88
CA ILE A 221 -1.07 -6.35 16.37
C ILE A 221 -2.21 -7.37 16.37
N ALA A 222 -3.14 -7.21 17.31
CA ALA A 222 -4.44 -7.86 17.33
C ALA A 222 -5.50 -6.80 17.05
N GLN A 223 -6.28 -7.00 15.98
CA GLN A 223 -7.35 -6.08 15.57
C GLN A 223 -8.70 -6.79 15.63
N THR A 224 -9.76 -6.09 16.02
CA THR A 224 -11.14 -6.60 15.95
C THR A 224 -11.43 -7.09 14.53
N PHE A 225 -11.92 -8.32 14.44
CA PHE A 225 -12.24 -8.95 13.17
C PHE A 225 -13.53 -8.35 12.60
N ILE A 226 -13.42 -7.79 11.38
CA ILE A 226 -14.56 -7.35 10.58
C ILE A 226 -14.75 -8.34 9.43
N PRO A 227 -15.95 -8.93 9.25
CA PRO A 227 -16.21 -9.78 8.10
C PRO A 227 -16.12 -8.97 6.80
N ALA A 228 -15.54 -9.56 5.77
CA ALA A 228 -15.46 -8.94 4.46
C ALA A 228 -16.87 -8.77 3.88
N THR A 229 -17.07 -7.68 3.14
CA THR A 229 -18.29 -7.50 2.36
C THR A 229 -18.34 -8.51 1.23
N GLU A 230 -19.50 -9.07 0.95
CA GLU A 230 -19.71 -10.03 -0.14
C GLU A 230 -20.61 -9.45 -1.23
N ARG A 231 -20.37 -9.88 -2.48
CA ARG A 231 -21.14 -9.56 -3.67
C ARG A 231 -21.33 -10.80 -4.53
N SER A 232 -22.51 -10.93 -5.13
CA SER A 232 -22.79 -11.94 -6.14
C SER A 232 -22.33 -11.43 -7.51
N LEU A 233 -21.51 -12.21 -8.19
CA LEU A 233 -20.95 -11.90 -9.51
C LEU A 233 -21.26 -13.03 -10.48
N LYS A 234 -21.44 -12.73 -11.77
CA LYS A 234 -21.58 -13.74 -12.80
C LYS A 234 -20.19 -14.04 -13.39
N ILE A 235 -19.70 -15.26 -13.23
CA ILE A 235 -18.42 -15.74 -13.75
C ILE A 235 -18.74 -16.95 -14.63
N ASP A 236 -18.42 -16.89 -15.93
CA ASP A 236 -18.72 -17.96 -16.91
C ASP A 236 -20.19 -18.42 -16.84
N ASP A 237 -21.10 -17.44 -16.85
CA ASP A 237 -22.55 -17.60 -16.69
C ASP A 237 -23.05 -18.16 -15.34
N VAL A 238 -22.16 -18.47 -14.40
CA VAL A 238 -22.49 -18.94 -13.05
C VAL A 238 -22.48 -17.80 -12.04
N VAL A 239 -23.59 -17.62 -11.33
CA VAL A 239 -23.67 -16.66 -10.22
C VAL A 239 -22.91 -17.22 -9.03
N THR A 240 -21.84 -16.51 -8.64
CA THR A 240 -20.96 -16.92 -7.55
C THR A 240 -20.73 -15.77 -6.59
N THR A 241 -20.74 -16.05 -5.28
CA THR A 241 -20.41 -15.06 -4.25
C THR A 241 -18.89 -14.88 -4.15
N ARG A 242 -18.46 -13.62 -4.08
CA ARG A 242 -17.07 -13.22 -3.84
C ARG A 242 -17.00 -12.14 -2.77
N LYS A 243 -15.85 -12.06 -2.10
CA LYS A 243 -15.54 -10.97 -1.18
C LYS A 243 -15.05 -9.77 -1.95
N VAL A 244 -15.36 -8.59 -1.44
CA VAL A 244 -14.98 -7.31 -2.03
C VAL A 244 -14.38 -6.42 -0.95
N ASP A 245 -13.23 -5.82 -1.26
CA ASP A 245 -12.71 -4.65 -0.56
C ASP A 245 -12.67 -3.44 -1.51
N ILE A 246 -12.87 -2.24 -0.95
CA ILE A 246 -12.76 -0.97 -1.66
C ILE A 246 -11.46 -0.30 -1.22
N ARG A 247 -10.71 0.20 -2.21
CA ARG A 247 -9.46 0.92 -2.06
C ARG A 247 -9.61 2.31 -2.63
N LEU A 248 -9.24 3.29 -1.83
CA LEU A 248 -9.14 4.68 -2.24
C LEU A 248 -7.67 5.00 -2.42
N TYR A 249 -7.25 5.27 -3.66
CA TYR A 249 -5.93 5.79 -3.96
C TYR A 249 -5.97 7.29 -3.71
N THR A 250 -5.10 7.79 -2.84
CA THR A 250 -5.12 9.18 -2.40
C THR A 250 -3.73 9.81 -2.42
N TYR A 251 -3.67 11.11 -2.68
CA TYR A 251 -2.46 11.90 -2.52
C TYR A 251 -2.80 13.27 -1.93
N GLY A 252 -2.03 13.73 -0.93
CA GLY A 252 -2.26 15.01 -0.27
C GLY A 252 -3.67 15.17 0.33
N GLY A 253 -4.30 14.08 0.78
CA GLY A 253 -5.67 14.07 1.30
C GLY A 253 -6.77 14.12 0.22
N LYS A 254 -6.42 14.08 -1.07
CA LYS A 254 -7.37 14.06 -2.19
C LYS A 254 -7.49 12.66 -2.78
N LEU A 255 -8.69 12.28 -3.21
CA LEU A 255 -8.94 11.03 -3.93
C LEU A 255 -8.42 11.14 -5.37
N LEU A 256 -7.58 10.19 -5.77
CA LEU A 256 -7.13 10.00 -7.14
C LEU A 256 -8.04 9.01 -7.89
N LEU A 257 -8.27 7.84 -7.29
CA LEU A 257 -9.05 6.76 -7.90
C LEU A 257 -9.68 5.86 -6.83
N PRO A 258 -10.98 5.57 -6.90
CA PRO A 258 -11.57 4.44 -6.20
C PRO A 258 -11.44 3.16 -7.04
N ALA A 259 -10.97 2.09 -6.43
CA ALA A 259 -10.96 0.75 -7.03
C ALA A 259 -11.48 -0.28 -6.05
N ALA A 260 -12.00 -1.39 -6.55
CA ALA A 260 -12.35 -2.54 -5.74
C ALA A 260 -11.40 -3.70 -6.04
N ARG A 261 -11.27 -4.60 -5.07
CA ARG A 261 -10.69 -5.92 -5.30
C ARG A 261 -11.69 -7.00 -4.97
N VAL A 262 -11.88 -7.89 -5.92
CA VAL A 262 -12.71 -9.07 -5.79
C VAL A 262 -11.80 -10.25 -5.48
N TYR A 263 -12.16 -11.08 -4.50
CA TYR A 263 -11.34 -12.23 -4.13
C TYR A 263 -12.15 -13.34 -3.47
N GLN A 264 -11.54 -14.51 -3.39
CA GLN A 264 -12.01 -15.65 -2.61
C GLN A 264 -10.95 -16.04 -1.56
N GLY A 265 -11.39 -16.51 -0.40
CA GLY A 265 -10.50 -16.99 0.68
C GLY A 265 -10.44 -16.05 1.89
N GLN A 266 -9.38 -16.19 2.70
CA GLN A 266 -9.20 -15.40 3.92
C GLN A 266 -8.64 -14.01 3.66
N VAL A 267 -7.70 -13.90 2.71
CA VAL A 267 -6.96 -12.69 2.38
C VAL A 267 -7.16 -12.34 0.91
N THR A 268 -7.06 -11.05 0.60
CA THR A 268 -7.18 -10.59 -0.78
C THR A 268 -6.05 -11.15 -1.63
N ASN A 269 -6.39 -11.60 -2.84
CA ASN A 269 -5.45 -12.20 -3.79
C ASN A 269 -5.96 -12.00 -5.22
N PHE A 270 -5.05 -12.18 -6.20
CA PHE A 270 -5.30 -12.00 -7.64
C PHE A 270 -5.30 -13.33 -8.41
N ARG A 271 -5.36 -14.47 -7.72
CA ARG A 271 -5.09 -15.79 -8.33
C ARG A 271 -6.32 -16.66 -8.53
N THR A 272 -7.50 -16.22 -8.07
CA THR A 272 -8.74 -16.99 -8.15
C THR A 272 -9.57 -16.54 -9.35
N SER A 273 -10.28 -17.46 -10.02
CA SER A 273 -11.21 -17.11 -11.09
C SER A 273 -12.27 -16.10 -10.63
N GLY A 274 -12.44 -15.05 -11.44
CA GLY A 274 -13.26 -13.87 -11.15
C GLY A 274 -12.77 -13.02 -9.97
N GLY A 275 -11.53 -13.22 -9.53
CA GLY A 275 -10.83 -12.33 -8.59
C GLY A 275 -9.88 -11.39 -9.32
N GLY A 276 -9.64 -10.22 -8.74
CA GLY A 276 -8.78 -9.19 -9.31
C GLY A 276 -9.27 -7.78 -9.03
N PHE A 277 -8.76 -6.81 -9.79
CA PHE A 277 -9.27 -5.45 -9.75
C PHE A 277 -10.66 -5.37 -10.36
N ALA A 278 -11.51 -4.51 -9.78
CA ALA A 278 -12.82 -4.19 -10.29
C ALA A 278 -13.06 -2.67 -10.18
N PRO A 279 -13.73 -2.05 -11.15
CA PRO A 279 -14.10 -0.64 -11.07
C PRO A 279 -15.14 -0.40 -9.98
N VAL A 280 -15.11 0.81 -9.39
CA VAL A 280 -16.14 1.28 -8.46
C VAL A 280 -16.98 2.34 -9.18
N PHE A 281 -18.27 2.06 -9.33
CA PHE A 281 -19.23 3.00 -9.91
C PHE A 281 -20.02 3.65 -8.78
N GLN A 282 -20.03 4.99 -8.75
CA GLN A 282 -20.96 5.75 -7.91
C GLN A 282 -22.29 5.85 -8.65
N VAL A 283 -23.38 5.52 -7.95
CA VAL A 283 -24.76 5.56 -8.46
C VAL A 283 -25.52 6.62 -7.69
#